data_AF-A0A3B1CC24-F1
#
_entry.id   AF-A0A3B1CC24-F1
#
_cell.length_a   1.000
_cell.length_b   1.000
_cell.length_c   1.000
_cell.angle_alpha   90.00
_cell.angle_beta   90.00
_cell.angle_gamma   90.00
#
_symmetry.space_group_name_H-M   'P 1'
#
loop_
_entity.id
_entity.type
_entity.pdbx_description
1 polymer ?
#
loop_
_entity_poly.entity_id
_entity_poly.type
_entity_poly.pdbx_seq_one_letter_code
_entity_poly.pdbx_strand_id
1 'polypeptide(L)' 'MRNFFFILMKELRSYFNSPVAFVVISIFSILIGYYFYNIFASFSTMSFQVQTDPQLAAKYGALNVTEFVIRPFF' A
#
# COMPACT_ATOMS: atom_id res chain seq x y z
N MET A 1 -0.48 -32.91 -15.29
CA MET A 1 -0.13 -31.76 -14.41
C MET A 1 1.37 -31.43 -14.38
N ARG A 2 2.30 -32.40 -14.36
CA ARG A 2 3.75 -32.12 -14.26
C ARG A 2 4.32 -31.25 -15.40
N ASN A 3 3.86 -31.42 -16.63
CA ASN A 3 4.32 -30.63 -17.78
C ASN A 3 3.91 -29.15 -17.70
N PHE A 4 2.72 -28.86 -17.17
CA PHE A 4 2.26 -27.48 -16.96
C PHE A 4 3.18 -26.75 -15.98
N PHE A 5 3.53 -27.41 -14.88
CA PHE A 5 4.43 -26.85 -13.87
C PHE A 5 5.83 -26.59 -14.45
N PHE A 6 6.35 -27.48 -15.29
CA PHE A 6 7.64 -27.29 -15.96
C PHE A 6 7.68 -26.06 -16.89
N ILE A 7 6.60 -25.82 -17.65
CA ILE A 7 6.49 -24.66 -18.55
C ILE A 7 6.42 -23.37 -17.72
N LEU A 8 5.58 -23.35 -16.68
CA LEU A 8 5.39 -22.21 -15.79
C LEU A 8 6.71 -21.82 -15.09
N MET A 9 7.47 -22.82 -14.61
CA MET A 9 8.76 -22.60 -13.96
C MET A 9 9.83 -22.08 -14.92
N LYS A 10 9.80 -22.51 -16.19
CA LYS A 10 10.70 -22.02 -17.25
C LYS A 10 10.41 -20.55 -17.56
N GLU A 11 9.14 -20.18 -17.72
CA GLU A 11 8.75 -18.80 -18.00
C GLU A 11 9.01 -17.88 -16.81
N LEU A 12 8.68 -18.29 -15.58
CA LEU A 12 9.01 -17.53 -14.37
C LEU A 12 10.50 -17.23 -14.27
N ARG A 13 11.37 -18.22 -14.51
CA ARG A 13 12.82 -17.99 -14.52
C ARG A 13 13.26 -17.01 -15.59
N SER A 14 12.63 -17.05 -16.76
CA SER A 14 12.90 -16.09 -17.83
C SER A 14 12.46 -14.67 -17.45
N TYR A 15 11.31 -14.51 -16.79
CA TYR A 15 10.83 -13.22 -16.29
C TYR A 15 11.74 -12.65 -15.19
N PHE A 16 12.17 -13.47 -14.24
CA PHE A 16 13.07 -13.05 -13.15
C PHE A 16 14.54 -12.93 -13.57
N ASN A 17 14.96 -13.45 -14.73
CA ASN A 17 16.30 -13.17 -15.29
C ASN A 17 16.36 -11.80 -15.96
N SER A 18 15.21 -11.18 -16.26
CA SER A 18 15.18 -9.85 -16.86
C SER A 18 15.43 -8.79 -15.78
N PRO A 19 16.48 -7.97 -15.89
CA PRO A 19 16.74 -6.85 -14.96
C PRO A 19 15.54 -5.89 -14.87
N VAL A 20 14.75 -5.81 -15.96
CA VAL A 20 13.57 -4.96 -16.07
C VAL A 20 12.51 -5.31 -15.02
N ALA A 21 12.32 -6.60 -14.71
CA ALA A 21 11.32 -7.02 -13.72
C ALA A 21 11.63 -6.46 -12.33
N PHE A 22 12.90 -6.49 -11.91
CA PHE A 22 13.32 -5.93 -10.64
C PHE A 22 13.21 -4.40 -10.60
N VAL A 23 13.51 -3.73 -11.71
CA VAL A 23 13.35 -2.27 -11.82
C VAL A 23 11.88 -1.89 -11.67
N VAL A 24 10.97 -2.56 -12.38
CA VAL A 24 9.53 -2.30 -12.31
C VAL A 24 9.00 -2.55 -10.89
N ILE A 25 9.36 -3.68 -10.27
CA ILE A 25 8.97 -4.01 -8.89
C ILE A 25 9.49 -2.96 -7.91
N SER A 26 10.74 -2.52 -8.07
CA SER A 26 11.35 -1.53 -7.19
C SER A 26 10.65 -0.17 -7.31
N ILE A 27 10.38 0.30 -8.52
CA ILE A 27 9.67 1.56 -8.76
C ILE A 27 8.26 1.50 -8.17
N PHE A 28 7.53 0.42 -8.44
CA PHE A 28 6.18 0.24 -7.87
C PHE A 28 6.20 0.20 -6.33
N SER A 29 7.15 -0.52 -5.75
CA SER A 29 7.29 -0.62 -4.29
C SER A 29 7.61 0.73 -3.64
N ILE A 30 8.51 1.51 -4.26
CA ILE A 30 8.85 2.86 -3.78
C ILE A 30 7.63 3.79 -3.87
N LEU A 31 6.91 3.78 -5.00
CA LEU A 31 5.72 4.61 -5.18
C LEU A 31 4.64 4.28 -4.14
N ILE A 32 4.29 3.00 -4.00
CA ILE A 32 3.28 2.57 -3.03
C ILE A 32 3.72 2.90 -1.60
N GLY A 33 4.98 2.63 -1.26
CA GLY A 33 5.53 2.96 0.06
C GLY A 33 5.47 4.47 0.36
N TYR A 34 5.79 5.31 -0.62
CA TYR A 34 5.71 6.76 -0.48
C TYR A 34 4.28 7.24 -0.26
N TYR A 35 3.32 6.80 -1.08
CA TYR A 35 1.92 7.19 -0.92
C TYR A 35 1.33 6.70 0.40
N PHE A 36 1.62 5.45 0.78
CA PHE A 36 1.21 4.88 2.06
C PHE A 36 1.73 5.69 3.24
N TYR A 37 3.02 6.03 3.24
CA TYR A 37 3.61 6.84 4.30
C TYR A 37 2.92 8.21 4.44
N ASN A 38 2.66 8.91 3.33
CA ASN A 38 2.02 10.22 3.36
C ASN A 38 0.59 10.18 3.92
N ILE A 39 -0.21 9.20 3.48
CA ILE A 39 -1.59 9.03 3.98
C ILE A 39 -1.58 8.66 5.47
N PHE A 40 -0.68 7.76 5.86
CA PHE A 40 -0.56 7.32 7.25
C PHE A 40 -0.08 8.44 8.18
N ALA A 41 0.90 9.26 7.76
CA ALA A 41 1.36 10.42 8.52
C ALA A 41 0.25 11.48 8.69
N SER A 42 -0.54 11.70 7.63
CA SER A 42 -1.70 12.59 7.67
C SER A 42 -2.77 12.05 8.64
N PHE A 43 -3.06 10.75 8.59
CA PHE A 43 -3.96 10.09 9.51
C PHE A 43 -3.49 10.20 10.97
N SER A 44 -2.21 9.98 11.24
CA SER A 44 -1.64 10.12 12.59
C SER A 44 -1.82 11.54 13.11
N THR A 45 -1.48 12.56 12.32
CA THR A 45 -1.67 13.96 12.70
C THR A 45 -3.14 14.29 12.96
N MET A 46 -4.04 13.84 12.09
CA MET A 46 -5.48 14.05 12.25
C MET A 46 -6.03 13.34 13.48
N SER A 47 -5.53 12.14 13.80
CA SER A 47 -5.93 11.38 15.00
C SER A 47 -5.57 12.11 16.29
N PHE A 48 -4.41 12.78 16.35
CA PHE A 48 -4.01 13.62 17.47
C PHE A 48 -4.87 14.89 17.59
N GLN A 49 -5.24 15.51 16.47
CA GLN A 49 -6.11 16.69 16.46
C GLN A 49 -7.53 16.38 16.94
N VAL A 50 -8.08 15.24 16.51
CA VAL A 50 -9.42 14.80 16.91
C VAL A 50 -9.48 14.39 18.39
N GLN A 51 -8.39 13.90 18.97
CA GLN A 51 -8.32 13.62 20.42
C GLN A 51 -8.24 14.90 21.27
N THR A 52 -7.64 15.97 20.74
CA THR A 52 -7.41 17.21 21.48
C THR A 52 -8.54 18.24 21.32
N ASP A 53 -9.30 18.20 20.23
CA ASP A 53 -10.44 19.10 19.99
C ASP A 53 -11.79 18.35 20.00
N PRO A 54 -12.64 18.57 21.03
CA PRO A 54 -13.96 17.94 21.14
C PRO A 54 -14.92 18.27 19.98
N GLN A 55 -14.75 19.41 19.30
CA GLN A 55 -15.60 19.77 18.16
C GLN A 55 -15.26 18.94 16.91
N LEU A 56 -13.99 18.58 16.75
CA LEU A 56 -13.52 17.72 15.67
C LEU A 56 -13.89 16.25 15.93
N ALA A 57 -13.85 15.82 17.20
CA ALA A 57 -14.35 14.50 17.62
C ALA A 57 -15.83 14.28 17.29
N ALA A 58 -16.67 15.31 17.46
CA ALA A 58 -18.09 15.24 17.13
C ALA A 58 -18.37 15.18 15.61
N LYS A 59 -17.49 15.77 14.78
CA LYS A 59 -17.66 15.79 13.31
C LYS A 59 -17.07 14.57 12.59
N TYR A 60 -15.92 14.06 13.06
CA TYR A 60 -15.20 12.97 12.39
C TYR A 60 -15.41 11.61 13.08
N GLY A 61 -16.08 11.58 14.23
CA GLY A 61 -16.34 10.36 15.00
C GLY A 61 -15.05 9.66 15.45
N ALA A 62 -15.15 8.36 15.74
CA ALA A 62 -13.97 7.52 15.95
C ALA A 62 -13.26 7.32 14.60
N LEU A 63 -12.23 8.12 14.34
CA LEU A 63 -11.40 8.00 13.14
C LEU A 63 -10.95 6.54 12.95
N ASN A 64 -11.37 5.94 11.83
CA ASN A 64 -11.05 4.57 11.48
C ASN A 64 -9.87 4.53 10.51
N VAL A 65 -8.85 3.75 10.85
CA VAL A 65 -7.67 3.50 10.01
C VAL A 65 -8.09 2.91 8.66
N THR A 66 -9.10 2.04 8.64
CA THR A 66 -9.58 1.39 7.41
C THR A 66 -10.21 2.38 6.44
N GLU A 67 -11.08 3.29 6.90
CA GLU A 67 -11.71 4.30 6.04
C GLU A 67 -10.70 5.33 5.49
N PHE A 68 -9.72 5.74 6.30
CA PHE A 68 -8.82 6.84 5.94
C PHE A 68 -7.54 6.39 5.24
N VAL A 69 -7.00 5.24 5.61
CA VAL A 69 -5.72 4.74 5.08
C VAL A 69 -5.93 3.69 4.02
N ILE A 70 -6.89 2.77 4.18
CA ILE A 70 -7.06 1.63 3.27
C ILE A 70 -7.93 2.02 2.06
N ARG A 71 -9.05 2.72 2.26
CA ARG A 71 -9.97 3.10 1.18
C ARG A 71 -9.35 3.89 0.01
N PRO A 72 -8.36 4.78 0.19
CA PRO A 72 -7.72 5.45 -0.95
C PRO A 72 -6.98 4.51 -1.92
N PHE A 73 -6.70 3.27 -1.52
CA PHE A 73 -6.02 2.27 -2.34
C PHE A 73 -6.97 1.36 -3.14
N PHE A 74 -8.29 1.40 -2.92
CA PHE A 74 -9.30 0.52 -3.55
C PHE A 74 -10.52 1.30 -4.04
#